data_AF-A0A1H7RLW1-F1
#
_entry.id   AF-A0A1H7RLW1-F1
#
_cell.length_a   1.000
_cell.length_b   1.000
_cell.length_c   1.000
_cell.angle_alpha   90.00
_cell.angle_beta   90.00
_cell.angle_gamma   90.00
#
_symmetry.space_group_name_H-M   'P 1'
#
loop_
_entity.id
_entity.type
_entity.pdbx_description
1 polymer ?
#
loop_
_entity_poly.entity_id
_entity_poly.type
_entity_poly.pdbx_seq_one_letter_code
_entity_poly.pdbx_strand_id
1 'polypeptide(L)'
;MPDHTALPAHAGSTTPQTPQTVHPDLVSEDFVRVASFASPTEAYVLRGVLLSAGLSPRVTDDNTGQGNPWVTQAVNAVGVLVPGPEVGAARDVMAAFDAGAYELPDEDTTAPAVFDTQPALLFNPDRAALLSLLLTPIFGVAVQMANARKLAAREGRISQWMWLVVLTALSLLAVLGTHELNPGWAVAFRASIFSLGGLTATWYFISGRFQSKRFIAAYGPHYRRKSLLAPALGAVLGWLVLGALLTELTP
;
A
#
# COMPACT_ATOMS: atom_id res chain seq x y z
N MET A 1 52.37 -58.59 12.86
CA MET A 1 52.12 -59.43 11.66
C MET A 1 51.02 -60.42 12.05
N PRO A 2 49.90 -60.54 11.34
CA PRO A 2 49.53 -60.07 9.97
C PRO A 2 48.76 -58.71 10.04
N ASP A 3 48.59 -57.83 9.06
CA ASP A 3 48.63 -57.70 7.59
C ASP A 3 47.45 -58.24 6.75
N HIS A 4 47.00 -57.35 5.86
CA HIS A 4 46.00 -57.39 4.78
C HIS A 4 44.52 -57.18 5.21
N THR A 5 43.72 -56.27 4.65
CA THR A 5 43.65 -55.80 3.25
C THR A 5 42.76 -54.54 3.08
N ALA A 6 43.23 -53.59 2.26
CA ALA A 6 42.55 -52.70 1.28
C ALA A 6 41.55 -51.55 1.65
N LEU A 7 41.96 -50.36 1.13
CA LEU A 7 41.33 -49.08 0.73
C LEU A 7 40.02 -49.19 -0.11
N PRO A 8 39.28 -48.09 -0.51
CA PRO A 8 39.75 -46.69 -0.73
C PRO A 8 38.82 -45.49 -0.40
N ALA A 9 39.48 -44.33 -0.30
CA ALA A 9 39.20 -42.98 -0.84
C ALA A 9 37.76 -42.48 -1.13
N HIS A 10 37.42 -41.35 -0.48
CA HIS A 10 36.72 -40.22 -1.11
C HIS A 10 37.53 -38.94 -0.81
N ALA A 11 38.40 -38.51 -1.73
CA ALA A 11 38.08 -37.59 -2.81
C ALA A 11 37.58 -36.23 -2.27
N GLY A 12 38.54 -35.36 -1.94
CA GLY A 12 38.28 -33.93 -1.82
C GLY A 12 37.85 -33.38 -3.18
N SER A 13 36.66 -32.78 -3.21
CA SER A 13 36.21 -31.97 -4.32
C SER A 13 36.77 -30.55 -4.16
N THR A 14 38.03 -30.37 -4.54
CA THR A 14 38.56 -29.07 -4.93
C THR A 14 37.90 -28.67 -6.25
N THR A 15 36.84 -27.88 -6.17
CA THR A 15 36.38 -27.11 -7.34
C THR A 15 37.49 -26.12 -7.71
N PRO A 16 37.91 -26.03 -8.98
CA PRO A 16 38.89 -25.02 -9.39
C PRO A 16 38.25 -23.64 -9.23
N GLN A 17 38.74 -22.83 -8.30
CA GLN A 17 38.46 -21.40 -8.29
C GLN A 17 39.07 -20.81 -9.56
N THR A 18 38.21 -20.49 -10.52
CA THR A 18 38.56 -19.65 -11.66
C THR A 18 39.13 -18.33 -11.12
N PRO A 19 40.25 -17.81 -11.65
CA PRO A 19 40.78 -16.53 -11.20
C PRO A 19 39.69 -15.47 -11.37
N GLN A 20 39.28 -14.84 -10.26
CA GLN A 20 38.48 -13.63 -10.33
C GLN A 20 39.32 -12.59 -11.07
N THR A 21 39.01 -12.39 -12.34
CA THR A 21 39.40 -11.19 -13.08
C THR A 21 38.78 -10.01 -12.35
N VAL A 22 39.61 -9.34 -11.54
CA VAL A 22 39.33 -8.03 -10.99
C VAL A 22 39.07 -7.11 -12.19
N HIS A 23 37.81 -6.78 -12.44
CA HIS A 23 37.46 -5.75 -13.42
C HIS A 23 37.93 -4.40 -12.86
N PRO A 24 38.88 -3.71 -13.51
CA PRO A 24 39.26 -2.36 -13.14
C PRO A 24 38.25 -1.42 -13.79
N ASP A 25 37.40 -0.80 -12.97
CA ASP A 25 36.71 0.49 -13.18
C ASP A 25 35.44 0.53 -12.31
N LEU A 26 35.63 0.58 -10.99
CA LEU A 26 34.62 1.13 -10.10
C LEU A 26 35.03 2.55 -9.78
N VAL A 27 34.81 3.46 -10.74
CA VAL A 27 34.49 4.83 -10.37
C VAL A 27 33.24 4.71 -9.51
N SER A 28 33.38 4.84 -8.19
CA SER A 28 32.27 4.90 -7.26
C SER A 28 31.57 6.24 -7.51
N GLU A 29 30.82 6.32 -8.60
CA GLU A 29 29.88 7.42 -8.79
C GLU A 29 28.76 7.21 -7.78
N ASP A 30 28.71 8.08 -6.78
CA ASP A 30 27.67 8.04 -5.76
C ASP A 30 26.31 8.17 -6.46
N PHE A 31 25.53 7.09 -6.38
CA PHE A 31 24.19 7.03 -6.94
C PHE A 31 23.22 7.79 -6.04
N VAL A 32 22.51 8.76 -6.61
CA VAL A 32 21.54 9.60 -5.91
C VAL A 32 20.13 9.20 -6.32
N ARG A 33 19.25 9.03 -5.34
CA ARG A 33 17.83 8.72 -5.55
C ARG A 33 17.09 9.95 -6.09
N VAL A 34 16.54 9.83 -7.30
CA VAL A 34 15.80 10.91 -7.98
C VAL A 34 14.29 10.74 -7.84
N ALA A 35 13.79 9.52 -7.69
CA ALA A 35 12.37 9.23 -7.53
C ALA A 35 12.11 7.99 -6.68
N SER A 36 10.89 7.84 -6.17
CA SER A 36 10.42 6.66 -5.43
C SER A 36 8.97 6.36 -5.73
N PHE A 37 8.67 5.09 -5.96
CA PHE A 37 7.40 4.61 -6.49
C PHE A 37 6.81 3.51 -5.62
N ALA A 38 5.48 3.38 -5.72
CA ALA A 38 4.73 2.32 -5.04
C ALA A 38 4.71 1.01 -5.83
N SER A 39 5.15 1.04 -7.10
CA SER A 39 5.20 -0.13 -7.98
C SER A 39 6.52 -0.23 -8.74
N PRO A 40 7.03 -1.45 -9.01
CA PRO A 40 8.17 -1.64 -9.91
C PRO A 40 7.93 -1.11 -11.32
N THR A 41 6.70 -1.27 -11.83
CA THR A 41 6.35 -0.85 -13.19
C THR A 41 6.58 0.63 -13.42
N GLU A 42 6.12 1.50 -12.50
CA GLU A 42 6.35 2.94 -12.60
C GLU A 42 7.85 3.30 -12.58
N ALA A 43 8.63 2.63 -11.73
CA ALA A 43 10.07 2.82 -11.66
C ALA A 43 10.77 2.42 -12.97
N TYR A 44 10.33 1.32 -13.61
CA TYR A 44 10.84 0.88 -14.90
C TYR A 44 10.43 1.81 -16.05
N VAL A 45 9.25 2.41 -16.00
CA VAL A 45 8.83 3.45 -16.96
C VAL A 45 9.76 4.65 -16.86
N LEU A 46 9.97 5.21 -15.67
CA LEU A 46 10.88 6.34 -15.49
C LEU A 46 12.32 5.98 -15.91
N ARG A 47 12.78 4.75 -15.60
CA ARG A 47 14.08 4.26 -16.07
C ARG A 47 14.17 4.30 -17.59
N GLY A 48 13.12 3.88 -18.30
CA GLY A 48 13.05 3.94 -19.76
C GLY A 48 13.17 5.37 -20.31
N VAL A 49 12.45 6.31 -19.70
CA VAL A 49 12.50 7.74 -20.07
C VAL A 49 13.92 8.30 -19.89
N LEU A 50 14.53 8.08 -18.72
CA LEU A 50 15.89 8.55 -18.43
C LEU A 50 16.94 7.91 -19.35
N LEU A 51 16.81 6.61 -19.67
CA LEU A 51 17.68 5.95 -20.65
C LEU A 51 17.55 6.56 -22.05
N SER A 52 16.33 6.91 -22.47
CA SER A 52 16.11 7.53 -23.79
C SER A 52 16.74 8.93 -23.89
N ALA A 53 16.89 9.62 -22.76
CA ALA A 53 17.58 10.90 -22.65
C ALA A 53 19.12 10.76 -22.55
N GLY A 54 19.65 9.53 -22.63
CA GLY A 54 21.09 9.26 -22.57
C GLY A 54 21.69 9.22 -21.16
N LEU A 55 20.86 9.08 -20.13
CA LEU A 55 21.29 8.99 -18.73
C LEU A 55 21.51 7.54 -18.30
N SER A 56 22.13 7.32 -17.14
CA SER A 56 22.51 6.00 -16.60
C SER A 56 21.67 5.56 -15.38
N PRO A 57 20.33 5.45 -15.47
CA PRO A 57 19.48 5.15 -14.33
C PRO A 57 19.55 3.69 -13.88
N ARG A 58 19.51 3.48 -12.55
CA ARG A 58 19.36 2.18 -11.90
C ARG A 58 18.09 2.13 -11.04
N VAL A 59 17.35 1.03 -11.13
CA VAL A 59 16.21 0.76 -10.24
C VAL A 59 16.72 0.01 -9.01
N THR A 60 16.21 0.36 -7.83
CA THR A 60 16.52 -0.30 -6.57
C THR A 60 15.25 -0.77 -5.87
N ASP A 61 15.40 -1.76 -4.98
CA ASP A 61 14.33 -2.36 -4.18
C ASP A 61 13.19 -3.00 -4.98
N ASP A 62 13.42 -3.38 -6.25
CA ASP A 62 12.40 -3.98 -7.12
C ASP A 62 12.04 -5.41 -6.71
N ASN A 63 13.03 -6.23 -6.34
CA ASN A 63 12.83 -7.59 -5.83
C ASN A 63 12.04 -7.59 -4.51
N THR A 64 12.37 -6.68 -3.59
CA THR A 64 11.58 -6.49 -2.35
C THR A 64 10.19 -5.96 -2.68
N GLY A 65 10.10 -5.09 -3.69
CA GLY A 65 8.87 -4.55 -4.26
C GLY A 65 7.89 -5.65 -4.71
N GLN A 66 8.40 -6.63 -5.46
CA GLN A 66 7.64 -7.77 -5.99
C GLN A 66 7.33 -8.83 -4.92
N GLY A 67 8.28 -9.11 -4.04
CA GLY A 67 8.13 -10.15 -3.00
C GLY A 67 7.19 -9.73 -1.85
N ASN A 68 7.00 -8.43 -1.62
CA ASN A 68 6.15 -7.94 -0.54
C ASN A 68 5.29 -6.73 -0.95
N PRO A 69 4.26 -6.94 -1.79
CA PRO A 69 3.45 -5.85 -2.36
C PRO A 69 2.75 -5.00 -1.28
N TRP A 70 2.50 -5.56 -0.09
CA TRP A 70 1.90 -4.86 1.04
C TRP A 70 2.84 -3.83 1.68
N VAL A 71 4.14 -4.13 1.77
CA VAL A 71 5.17 -3.19 2.26
C VAL A 71 5.46 -2.11 1.20
N THR A 72 5.56 -2.48 -0.07
CA THR A 72 5.84 -1.55 -1.19
C THR A 72 4.81 -0.43 -1.29
N GLN A 73 3.51 -0.76 -1.09
CA GLN A 73 2.43 0.23 -1.06
C GLN A 73 2.46 1.16 0.16
N ALA A 74 3.16 0.79 1.24
CA ALA A 74 3.22 1.57 2.48
C ALA A 74 4.38 2.57 2.49
N VAL A 75 5.52 2.24 1.88
CA VAL A 75 6.77 3.02 2.00
C VAL A 75 7.31 3.62 0.70
N ASN A 76 6.65 3.45 -0.45
CA ASN A 76 7.20 3.84 -1.77
C ASN A 76 8.62 3.27 -1.95
N ALA A 77 8.77 1.96 -1.71
CA ALA A 77 10.08 1.34 -1.53
C ALA A 77 10.95 1.41 -2.80
N VAL A 78 10.34 1.29 -3.99
CA VAL A 78 11.09 1.15 -5.25
C VAL A 78 11.66 2.50 -5.68
N GLY A 79 12.98 2.62 -5.72
CA GLY A 79 13.67 3.85 -6.08
C GLY A 79 14.24 3.84 -7.49
N VAL A 80 14.35 5.02 -8.10
CA VAL A 80 15.20 5.23 -9.29
C VAL A 80 16.39 6.09 -8.87
N LEU A 81 17.58 5.60 -9.17
CA LEU A 81 18.87 6.20 -8.87
C LEU A 81 19.56 6.65 -10.17
N VAL A 82 20.28 7.76 -10.14
CA VAL A 82 21.20 8.19 -11.22
C VAL A 82 22.55 8.57 -10.62
N PRO A 83 23.65 8.53 -11.39
CA PRO A 83 24.93 9.07 -10.94
C PRO A 83 24.82 10.53 -10.48
N GLY A 84 25.53 10.90 -9.42
CA GLY A 84 25.54 12.25 -8.85
C GLY A 84 25.68 13.39 -9.87
N PRO A 85 26.59 13.30 -10.86
CA PRO A 85 26.72 14.32 -11.91
C PRO A 85 25.47 14.49 -12.79
N GLU A 86 24.65 13.45 -12.93
CA GLU A 86 23.49 13.40 -13.82
C GLU A 86 22.19 13.88 -13.15
N VAL A 87 22.19 14.18 -11.84
CA VAL A 87 20.98 14.52 -11.08
C VAL A 87 20.25 15.75 -11.64
N GLY A 88 21.00 16.77 -12.09
CA GLY A 88 20.42 17.96 -12.71
C GLY A 88 19.65 17.61 -13.99
N ALA A 89 20.34 16.93 -14.92
CA ALA A 89 19.74 16.49 -16.18
C ALA A 89 18.55 15.54 -15.97
N ALA A 90 18.63 14.63 -14.99
CA ALA A 90 17.53 13.73 -14.64
C ALA A 90 16.29 14.50 -14.18
N ARG A 91 16.45 15.57 -13.39
CA ARG A 91 15.33 16.42 -12.95
C ARG A 91 14.71 17.19 -14.12
N ASP A 92 15.52 17.68 -15.05
CA ASP A 92 15.04 18.39 -16.23
C ASP A 92 14.23 17.47 -17.15
N VAL A 93 14.73 16.25 -17.36
CA VAL A 93 14.01 15.20 -18.13
C VAL A 93 12.70 14.81 -17.43
N MET A 94 12.71 14.65 -16.11
CA MET A 94 11.49 14.36 -15.34
C MET A 94 10.47 15.49 -15.46
N ALA A 95 10.91 16.75 -15.39
CA ALA A 95 10.04 17.91 -15.56
C ALA A 95 9.45 17.97 -16.98
N ALA A 96 10.23 17.64 -18.01
CA ALA A 96 9.74 17.54 -19.38
C ALA A 96 8.73 16.40 -19.57
N PHE A 97 8.97 15.26 -18.91
CA PHE A 97 8.04 14.12 -18.89
C PHE A 97 6.73 14.46 -18.20
N ASP A 98 6.77 15.08 -17.03
CA ASP A 98 5.57 15.52 -16.31
C ASP A 98 4.81 16.61 -17.07
N ALA A 99 5.51 17.41 -17.90
CA ALA A 99 4.92 18.41 -18.77
C ALA A 99 4.31 17.83 -20.07
N GLY A 100 4.36 16.50 -20.27
CA GLY A 100 3.81 15.84 -21.45
C GLY A 100 4.67 15.95 -22.71
N ALA A 101 5.94 16.35 -22.60
CA ALA A 101 6.82 16.53 -23.77
C ALA A 101 7.10 15.22 -24.55
N TYR A 102 6.81 14.06 -23.94
CA TYR A 102 6.95 12.73 -24.54
C TYR A 102 5.59 12.10 -24.89
N GLU A 103 4.48 12.85 -24.86
CA GLU A 103 3.22 12.37 -25.39
C GLU A 103 3.35 12.14 -26.89
N LEU A 104 3.06 10.91 -27.33
CA LEU A 104 2.97 10.60 -28.75
C LEU A 104 1.70 11.27 -29.30
N PRO A 105 1.75 11.86 -30.51
CA PRO A 105 0.53 12.35 -31.14
C PRO A 105 -0.40 11.17 -31.44
N ASP A 106 -1.58 11.18 -30.83
CA ASP A 106 -2.61 10.16 -31.09
C ASP A 106 -3.11 10.27 -32.54
N GLU A 107 -3.07 9.17 -33.30
CA GLU A 107 -3.81 9.06 -34.58
C GLU A 107 -5.33 8.94 -34.38
N ASP A 108 -5.78 8.67 -33.15
CA ASP A 108 -7.20 8.64 -32.75
C ASP A 108 -7.37 9.41 -31.42
N THR A 109 -7.50 10.73 -31.49
CA THR A 109 -7.66 11.58 -30.30
C THR A 109 -8.98 11.29 -29.59
N THR A 110 -8.97 10.38 -28.62
CA THR A 110 -9.84 10.51 -27.46
C THR A 110 -9.20 11.59 -26.59
N ALA A 111 -9.85 12.75 -26.47
CA ALA A 111 -9.31 13.90 -25.75
C ALA A 111 -8.69 13.48 -24.40
N PRO A 112 -7.52 14.06 -24.00
CA PRO A 112 -6.83 13.70 -22.77
C PRO A 112 -7.81 13.77 -21.60
N ALA A 113 -7.83 12.71 -20.78
CA ALA A 113 -8.73 12.63 -19.63
C ALA A 113 -8.45 13.83 -18.70
N VAL A 114 -9.37 14.79 -18.68
CA VAL A 114 -9.27 15.97 -17.84
C VAL A 114 -9.44 15.53 -16.39
N PHE A 115 -8.35 15.56 -15.62
CA PHE A 115 -8.38 15.25 -14.19
C PHE A 115 -8.65 16.52 -13.38
N ASP A 116 -9.49 16.40 -12.36
CA ASP A 116 -9.76 17.49 -11.44
C ASP A 116 -8.59 17.71 -10.47
N THR A 117 -8.45 18.94 -10.00
CA THR A 117 -7.54 19.22 -8.88
C THR A 117 -8.18 18.75 -7.57
N GLN A 118 -7.43 18.00 -6.78
CA GLN A 118 -7.93 17.46 -5.52
C GLN A 118 -8.05 18.58 -4.46
N PRO A 119 -9.25 18.90 -3.96
CA PRO A 119 -9.44 20.07 -3.09
C PRO A 119 -8.92 19.85 -1.66
N ALA A 120 -8.79 18.59 -1.21
CA ALA A 120 -8.30 18.26 0.13
C ALA A 120 -7.68 16.86 0.19
N LEU A 121 -6.79 16.63 1.16
CA LEU A 121 -6.22 15.31 1.42
C LEU A 121 -7.30 14.33 1.92
N LEU A 122 -7.60 13.31 1.12
CA LEU A 122 -8.59 12.27 1.40
C LEU A 122 -7.94 11.02 1.97
N PHE A 123 -8.64 10.32 2.84
CA PHE A 123 -8.21 9.01 3.31
C PHE A 123 -8.45 7.95 2.24
N ASN A 124 -7.58 6.95 2.14
CA ASN A 124 -7.75 5.87 1.18
C ASN A 124 -8.88 4.90 1.64
N PRO A 125 -9.98 4.74 0.88
CA PRO A 125 -11.10 3.88 1.25
C PRO A 125 -10.74 2.38 1.28
N ASP A 126 -9.81 1.92 0.43
CA ASP A 126 -9.41 0.51 0.38
C ASP A 126 -8.59 0.13 1.62
N ARG A 127 -7.70 1.04 2.06
CA ARG A 127 -6.99 0.89 3.34
C ARG A 127 -7.94 0.92 4.52
N ALA A 128 -8.97 1.77 4.47
CA ALA A 128 -9.99 1.81 5.51
C ALA A 128 -10.77 0.50 5.59
N ALA A 129 -11.08 -0.13 4.46
CA ALA A 129 -11.74 -1.44 4.42
C ALA A 129 -10.88 -2.54 5.04
N LEU A 130 -9.58 -2.58 4.73
CA LEU A 130 -8.65 -3.54 5.34
C LEU A 130 -8.56 -3.36 6.85
N LEU A 131 -8.42 -2.12 7.31
CA LEU A 131 -8.40 -1.81 8.74
C LEU A 131 -9.75 -2.13 9.42
N SER A 132 -10.85 -2.06 8.68
CA SER A 132 -12.19 -2.40 9.20
C SER A 132 -12.37 -3.88 9.47
N LEU A 133 -11.60 -4.77 8.81
CA LEU A 133 -11.59 -6.20 9.14
C LEU A 133 -11.05 -6.43 10.56
N LEU A 134 -10.02 -5.65 10.94
CA LEU A 134 -9.38 -5.76 12.25
C LEU A 134 -10.12 -4.97 13.32
N LEU A 135 -10.54 -3.74 13.01
CA LEU A 135 -11.19 -2.84 13.96
C LEU A 135 -12.68 -3.16 14.10
N THR A 136 -13.47 -2.69 13.13
CA THR A 136 -14.90 -2.97 12.91
C THR A 136 -15.33 -2.31 11.60
N PRO A 137 -16.41 -2.78 10.96
CA PRO A 137 -16.99 -2.13 9.78
C PRO A 137 -17.43 -0.68 10.01
N ILE A 138 -17.70 -0.28 11.26
CA ILE A 138 -18.04 1.10 11.64
C ILE A 138 -16.91 2.06 11.26
N PHE A 139 -15.65 1.64 11.43
CA PHE A 139 -14.47 2.45 11.10
C PHE A 139 -14.44 2.83 9.62
N GLY A 140 -14.66 1.86 8.72
CA GLY A 140 -14.65 2.06 7.28
C GLY A 140 -15.71 3.05 6.83
N VAL A 141 -16.93 2.95 7.39
CA VAL A 141 -18.02 3.90 7.10
C VAL A 141 -17.68 5.29 7.62
N ALA A 142 -17.13 5.40 8.83
CA ALA A 142 -16.74 6.69 9.41
C ALA A 142 -15.68 7.41 8.54
N VAL A 143 -14.72 6.66 8.00
CA VAL A 143 -13.74 7.20 7.04
C VAL A 143 -14.41 7.64 5.73
N GLN A 144 -15.33 6.82 5.19
CA GLN A 144 -16.08 7.14 3.97
C GLN A 144 -16.86 8.46 4.12
N MET A 145 -17.50 8.65 5.28
CA MET A 145 -18.24 9.87 5.63
C MET A 145 -17.30 11.07 5.85
N ALA A 146 -16.15 10.87 6.49
CA ALA A 146 -15.15 11.93 6.67
C ALA A 146 -14.61 12.44 5.32
N ASN A 147 -14.41 11.55 4.36
CA ASN A 147 -14.05 11.91 2.99
C ASN A 147 -15.18 12.68 2.29
N ALA A 148 -16.44 12.21 2.40
CA ALA A 148 -17.59 12.87 1.79
C ALA A 148 -17.80 14.30 2.33
N ARG A 149 -17.57 14.50 3.64
CA ARG A 149 -17.64 15.83 4.27
C ARG A 149 -16.59 16.80 3.70
N LYS A 150 -15.35 16.35 3.48
CA LYS A 150 -14.27 17.17 2.91
C LYS A 150 -14.53 17.59 1.47
N LEU A 151 -15.23 16.75 0.72
CA LEU A 151 -15.58 17.03 -0.67
C LEU A 151 -16.89 17.82 -0.81
N ALA A 152 -17.53 18.22 0.29
CA ALA A 152 -18.88 18.79 0.32
C ALA A 152 -19.92 18.00 -0.48
N ALA A 153 -19.64 16.73 -0.79
CA ALA A 153 -20.47 15.89 -1.62
C ALA A 153 -21.75 15.53 -0.86
N ARG A 154 -22.91 15.92 -1.40
CA ARG A 154 -24.23 15.53 -0.87
C ARG A 154 -24.67 14.17 -1.37
N GLU A 155 -24.11 13.71 -2.47
CA GLU A 155 -24.44 12.42 -3.08
C GLU A 155 -24.06 11.24 -2.19
N GLY A 156 -24.96 10.27 -2.07
CA GLY A 156 -24.72 9.04 -1.31
C GLY A 156 -24.77 9.20 0.22
N ARG A 157 -25.06 10.40 0.74
CA ARG A 157 -25.16 10.66 2.18
C ARG A 157 -26.16 9.74 2.88
N ILE A 158 -27.33 9.51 2.27
CA ILE A 158 -28.37 8.63 2.82
C ILE A 158 -27.87 7.18 2.88
N SER A 159 -27.24 6.69 1.81
CA SER A 159 -26.66 5.33 1.77
C SER A 159 -25.58 5.15 2.84
N GLN A 160 -24.69 6.14 3.02
CA GLN A 160 -23.67 6.12 4.06
C GLN A 160 -24.25 6.05 5.48
N TRP A 161 -25.29 6.84 5.76
CA TRP A 161 -25.97 6.81 7.06
C TRP A 161 -26.71 5.49 7.29
N MET A 162 -27.36 4.93 6.27
CA MET A 162 -28.00 3.62 6.35
C MET A 162 -26.97 2.54 6.70
N TRP A 163 -25.83 2.51 5.99
CA TRP A 163 -24.74 1.59 6.29
C TRP A 163 -24.16 1.82 7.69
N LEU A 164 -24.02 3.06 8.14
CA LEU A 164 -23.55 3.35 9.50
C LEU A 164 -24.48 2.74 10.54
N VAL A 165 -25.79 2.97 10.42
CA VAL A 165 -26.79 2.46 11.37
C VAL A 165 -26.79 0.93 11.38
N VAL A 166 -26.87 0.30 10.21
CA VAL A 166 -26.88 -1.16 10.07
C VAL A 166 -25.62 -1.79 10.64
N LEU A 167 -24.44 -1.28 10.25
CA LEU A 167 -23.17 -1.84 10.72
C LEU A 167 -22.94 -1.58 12.21
N THR A 168 -23.42 -0.45 12.75
CA THR A 168 -23.33 -0.17 14.19
C THR A 168 -24.20 -1.13 14.98
N ALA A 169 -25.47 -1.33 14.57
CA ALA A 169 -26.37 -2.26 15.23
C ALA A 169 -25.84 -3.70 15.21
N LEU A 170 -25.39 -4.16 14.04
CA LEU A 170 -24.83 -5.51 13.88
C LEU A 170 -23.51 -5.68 14.65
N SER A 171 -22.67 -4.64 14.70
CA SER A 171 -21.43 -4.69 15.50
C SER A 171 -21.75 -4.79 16.99
N LEU A 172 -22.73 -4.03 17.49
CA LEU A 172 -23.15 -4.11 18.89
C LEU A 172 -23.67 -5.50 19.24
N LEU A 173 -24.54 -6.08 18.40
CA LEU A 173 -25.05 -7.45 18.59
C LEU A 173 -23.92 -8.49 18.57
N ALA A 174 -22.95 -8.36 17.65
CA ALA A 174 -21.81 -9.27 17.59
C ALA A 174 -20.92 -9.16 18.84
N VAL A 175 -20.68 -7.94 19.34
CA VAL A 175 -19.89 -7.71 20.56
C VAL A 175 -20.59 -8.32 21.78
N LEU A 176 -21.88 -8.05 21.96
CA LEU A 176 -22.66 -8.60 23.08
C LEU A 176 -22.72 -10.13 23.00
N GLY A 177 -23.01 -10.71 21.84
CA GLY A 177 -23.03 -12.16 21.67
C GLY A 177 -21.67 -12.82 21.90
N THR A 178 -20.57 -12.16 21.49
CA THR A 178 -19.20 -12.67 21.75
C THR A 178 -18.84 -12.56 23.24
N HIS A 179 -19.33 -11.51 23.92
CA HIS A 179 -19.10 -11.29 25.35
C HIS A 179 -19.70 -12.41 26.21
N GLU A 180 -20.95 -12.79 25.92
CA GLU A 180 -21.64 -13.90 26.61
C GLU A 180 -20.89 -15.23 26.47
N LEU A 181 -20.26 -15.48 25.32
CA LEU A 181 -19.54 -16.73 25.07
C LEU A 181 -18.13 -16.74 25.68
N ASN A 182 -17.47 -15.60 25.70
CA ASN A 182 -16.09 -15.46 26.17
C ASN A 182 -15.82 -13.98 26.47
N PRO A 183 -16.01 -13.55 27.72
CA PRO A 183 -15.83 -12.17 28.14
C PRO A 183 -14.35 -11.77 28.15
N GLY A 184 -14.10 -10.47 28.09
CA GLY A 184 -12.75 -9.91 28.22
C GLY A 184 -12.50 -8.67 27.37
N TRP A 185 -11.39 -8.01 27.67
CA TRP A 185 -11.02 -6.71 27.08
C TRP A 185 -10.90 -6.71 25.55
N ALA A 186 -10.58 -7.86 24.94
CA ALA A 186 -10.43 -8.00 23.48
C ALA A 186 -11.72 -8.42 22.76
N VAL A 187 -12.88 -8.42 23.44
CA VAL A 187 -14.17 -8.91 22.89
C VAL A 187 -14.54 -8.24 21.57
N ALA A 188 -14.28 -6.94 21.43
CA ALA A 188 -14.59 -6.20 20.20
C ALA A 188 -13.78 -6.67 18.99
N PHE A 189 -12.49 -6.92 19.18
CA PHE A 189 -11.62 -7.42 18.12
C PHE A 189 -12.00 -8.84 17.70
N ARG A 190 -12.35 -9.68 18.68
CA ARG A 190 -12.81 -11.06 18.43
C ARG A 190 -14.13 -11.06 17.67
N ALA A 191 -15.09 -10.23 18.07
CA ALA A 191 -16.35 -10.05 17.34
C ALA A 191 -16.11 -9.58 15.90
N SER A 192 -15.16 -8.66 15.68
CA SER A 192 -14.80 -8.20 14.34
C SER A 192 -14.27 -9.34 13.46
N ILE A 193 -13.27 -10.08 13.96
CA ILE A 193 -12.59 -11.13 13.20
C ILE A 193 -13.52 -12.31 12.89
N PHE A 194 -14.29 -12.79 13.87
CA PHE A 194 -15.07 -14.02 13.72
C PHE A 194 -16.49 -13.80 13.18
N SER A 195 -17.10 -12.64 13.43
CA SER A 195 -18.52 -12.42 13.12
C SER A 195 -18.77 -11.35 12.05
N LEU A 196 -17.88 -10.37 11.89
CA LEU A 196 -18.14 -9.19 11.05
C LEU A 196 -17.29 -9.14 9.76
N GLY A 197 -16.37 -10.09 9.56
CA GLY A 197 -15.53 -10.12 8.36
C GLY A 197 -16.33 -10.18 7.05
N GLY A 198 -17.30 -11.09 6.96
CA GLY A 198 -18.18 -11.20 5.78
C GLY A 198 -19.00 -9.94 5.53
N LEU A 199 -19.55 -9.35 6.59
CA LEU A 199 -20.32 -8.11 6.53
C LEU A 199 -19.47 -6.92 6.05
N THR A 200 -18.23 -6.83 6.53
CA THR A 200 -17.25 -5.82 6.11
C THR A 200 -16.93 -5.96 4.62
N ALA A 201 -16.74 -7.20 4.14
CA ALA A 201 -16.54 -7.46 2.72
C ALA A 201 -17.75 -7.04 1.89
N THR A 202 -18.98 -7.41 2.31
CA THR A 202 -20.23 -7.02 1.63
C THR A 202 -20.36 -5.50 1.53
N TRP A 203 -20.16 -4.78 2.63
CA TRP A 203 -20.18 -3.32 2.63
C TRP A 203 -19.12 -2.74 1.67
N TYR A 204 -17.90 -3.28 1.68
CA TYR A 204 -16.82 -2.79 0.82
C TYR A 204 -17.15 -2.96 -0.66
N PHE A 205 -17.65 -4.11 -1.09
CA PHE A 205 -18.00 -4.34 -2.49
C PHE A 205 -19.19 -3.50 -2.97
N ILE A 206 -20.17 -3.25 -2.10
CA ILE A 206 -21.39 -2.50 -2.46
C ILE A 206 -21.20 -0.99 -2.36
N SER A 207 -20.35 -0.50 -1.45
CA SER A 207 -20.22 0.94 -1.17
C SER A 207 -18.78 1.42 -1.20
N GLY A 208 -17.88 0.81 -0.43
CA GLY A 208 -16.51 1.29 -0.26
C GLY A 208 -15.72 1.37 -1.57
N ARG A 209 -15.78 0.31 -2.39
CA ARG A 209 -15.08 0.19 -3.67
C ARG A 209 -15.54 1.23 -4.70
N PHE A 210 -16.82 1.60 -4.69
CA PHE A 210 -17.33 2.64 -5.58
C PHE A 210 -16.72 4.00 -5.28
N GLN A 211 -16.47 4.32 -4.00
CA GLN A 211 -15.78 5.57 -3.64
C GLN A 211 -14.32 5.57 -4.13
N SER A 212 -13.61 4.45 -4.02
CA SER A 212 -12.24 4.32 -4.54
C SER A 212 -12.18 4.56 -6.06
N LYS A 213 -13.05 3.89 -6.81
CA LYS A 213 -13.16 4.07 -8.27
C LYS A 213 -13.45 5.51 -8.67
N ARG A 214 -14.33 6.20 -7.93
CA ARG A 214 -14.64 7.63 -8.18
C ARG A 214 -13.43 8.52 -7.98
N PHE A 215 -12.62 8.28 -6.95
CA PHE A 215 -11.42 9.09 -6.72
C PHE A 215 -10.36 8.88 -7.80
N ILE A 216 -10.18 7.64 -8.26
CA ILE A 216 -9.26 7.34 -9.36
C ILE A 216 -9.76 7.97 -10.66
N ALA A 217 -11.07 7.88 -10.95
CA ALA A 217 -11.66 8.49 -12.13
C ALA A 217 -11.58 10.04 -12.10
N ALA A 218 -11.76 10.67 -10.94
CA ALA A 218 -11.74 12.13 -10.82
C ALA A 218 -10.32 12.72 -10.79
N TYR A 219 -9.40 12.08 -10.05
CA TYR A 219 -8.09 12.69 -9.73
C TYR A 219 -6.91 11.96 -10.38
N GLY A 220 -7.08 10.72 -10.84
CA GLY A 220 -6.06 9.96 -11.57
C GLY A 220 -4.69 9.95 -10.88
N PRO A 221 -3.60 10.29 -11.59
CA PRO A 221 -2.24 10.38 -11.03
C PRO A 221 -2.08 11.43 -9.91
N HIS A 222 -2.93 12.47 -9.90
CA HIS A 222 -2.86 13.56 -8.92
C HIS A 222 -3.51 13.21 -7.57
N TYR A 223 -3.99 11.98 -7.40
CA TYR A 223 -4.64 11.53 -6.18
C TYR A 223 -3.67 11.42 -4.99
N ARG A 224 -3.70 12.41 -4.09
CA ARG A 224 -2.94 12.42 -2.83
C ARG A 224 -3.74 11.83 -1.68
N ARG A 225 -3.06 10.99 -0.88
CA ARG A 225 -3.66 10.17 0.18
C ARG A 225 -3.24 10.66 1.57
N LYS A 226 -4.18 10.73 2.50
CA LYS A 226 -3.94 10.99 3.92
C LYS A 226 -3.71 9.68 4.68
N SER A 227 -2.77 9.68 5.62
CA SER A 227 -2.51 8.53 6.51
C SER A 227 -3.73 8.21 7.39
N LEU A 228 -3.98 6.91 7.61
CA LEU A 228 -5.05 6.39 8.47
C LEU A 228 -4.53 5.98 9.87
N LEU A 229 -3.25 6.17 10.17
CA LEU A 229 -2.67 5.71 11.45
C LEU A 229 -3.33 6.37 12.66
N ALA A 230 -3.42 7.70 12.68
CA ALA A 230 -4.04 8.43 13.79
C ALA A 230 -5.49 8.01 14.07
N PRO A 231 -6.42 7.97 13.08
CA PRO A 231 -7.78 7.51 13.34
C PRO A 231 -7.85 6.01 13.67
N ALA A 232 -6.97 5.18 13.12
CA ALA A 232 -6.92 3.76 13.47
C ALA A 232 -6.52 3.55 14.94
N LEU A 233 -5.48 4.24 15.42
CA LEU A 233 -5.06 4.17 16.82
C LEU A 233 -6.16 4.65 17.78
N GLY A 234 -6.85 5.74 17.43
CA GLY A 234 -8.00 6.21 18.20
C GLY A 234 -9.13 5.17 18.28
N ALA A 235 -9.41 4.48 17.17
CA ALA A 235 -10.40 3.41 17.14
C ALA A 235 -9.97 2.19 17.98
N VAL A 236 -8.70 1.78 17.91
CA VAL A 236 -8.16 0.71 18.77
C VAL A 236 -8.39 1.06 20.24
N LEU A 237 -7.97 2.26 20.67
CA LEU A 237 -8.11 2.70 22.05
C LEU A 237 -9.58 2.72 22.50
N GLY A 238 -10.48 3.22 21.66
CA GLY A 238 -11.92 3.22 21.96
C GLY A 238 -12.48 1.83 22.20
N TRP A 239 -12.11 0.84 21.37
CA TRP A 239 -12.55 -0.54 21.54
C TRP A 239 -11.94 -1.23 22.76
N LEU A 240 -10.68 -0.94 23.10
CA LEU A 240 -10.04 -1.44 24.31
C LEU A 240 -10.74 -0.92 25.58
N VAL A 241 -11.05 0.38 25.62
CA VAL A 241 -11.77 1.00 26.74
C VAL A 241 -13.16 0.39 26.86
N LEU A 242 -13.88 0.23 25.76
CA LEU A 242 -15.20 -0.42 25.79
C LEU A 242 -15.13 -1.85 26.31
N GLY A 243 -14.17 -2.65 25.83
CA GLY A 243 -13.99 -4.02 26.29
C GLY A 243 -13.63 -4.11 27.77
N ALA A 244 -12.77 -3.22 28.26
CA ALA A 244 -12.44 -3.13 29.68
C ALA A 244 -13.66 -2.78 30.54
N LEU A 245 -14.44 -1.77 30.14
CA LEU A 245 -15.68 -1.37 30.83
C LEU A 245 -16.70 -2.50 30.87
N LEU A 246 -16.90 -3.22 29.76
CA LEU A 246 -17.81 -4.38 29.74
C LEU A 246 -17.35 -5.48 30.70
N THR A 247 -16.04 -5.72 30.77
CA THR A 247 -15.46 -6.73 31.66
C THR A 247 -15.66 -6.36 33.14
N GLU A 248 -15.51 -5.07 33.50
CA GLU A 248 -15.74 -4.59 34.86
C GLU A 248 -17.21 -4.65 35.29
N LEU A 249 -18.14 -4.57 34.34
CA LEU A 249 -19.59 -4.58 34.61
C LEU A 249 -20.18 -6.00 34.75
N THR A 250 -19.45 -7.03 34.33
CA THR A 250 -19.83 -8.43 34.57
C THR A 250 -19.08 -9.00 35.78
N PRO A 251 -19.78 -9.38 36.86
CA PRO A 251 -19.16 -9.98 38.05
C PRO A 251 -18.61 -11.39 37.82
#